data_AF-A0A9W9SD29-F1
#
_entry.id   AF-A0A9W9SD29-F1
#
_cell.length_a   1.000
_cell.length_b   1.000
_cell.length_c   1.000
_cell.angle_alpha   90.00
_cell.angle_beta   90.00
_cell.angle_gamma   90.00
#
_symmetry.space_group_name_H-M   'P 1'
#
loop_
_entity.id
_entity.type
_entity.pdbx_description
1 polymer ?
#
loop_
_entity_poly.entity_id
_entity_poly.type
_entity_poly.pdbx_seq_one_letter_code
_entity_poly.pdbx_strand_id
1 'polypeptide(L)'
;MYYSQNTSLPPRYNITTTFWKHHYEITGSHNLYVENSQMTPGKPDLTFHTTNKEGPIIALSKYKHFSSDIEIGLSDGPNSTSTSMRWDTIHRDGWRSSKYKLTAEVGGRLEKYTWRPTHKMSLTRGGSLELVHDRTGAVAAVFASHSGLKGSDRVLTFDNNACHGERFQLLVLMTCITLAEKTRRRNEAAAAGAASSASAGASAAAA
;
A
#
# COMPACT_ATOMS: atom_id res chain seq x y z
N MET A 1 -12.21 39.16 0.21
CA MET A 1 -11.83 37.77 -0.10
C MET A 1 -11.54 37.06 1.22
N TYR A 2 -12.48 36.28 1.74
CA TYR A 2 -12.23 35.46 2.92
C TYR A 2 -11.78 34.07 2.46
N TYR A 3 -10.55 33.69 2.79
CA TYR A 3 -10.12 32.30 2.74
C TYR A 3 -10.83 31.58 3.89
N SER A 4 -11.88 30.80 3.60
CA SER A 4 -12.37 29.80 4.54
C SER A 4 -11.29 28.74 4.71
N GLN A 5 -10.52 28.87 5.78
CA GLN A 5 -9.69 27.79 6.33
C GLN A 5 -10.66 26.75 6.89
N ASN A 6 -11.15 25.84 6.04
CA ASN A 6 -11.72 24.59 6.52
C ASN A 6 -10.55 23.79 7.10
N THR A 7 -10.25 23.98 8.38
CA THR A 7 -9.37 23.14 9.18
C THR A 7 -10.06 21.81 9.47
N SER A 8 -10.46 21.08 8.42
CA SER A 8 -10.68 19.64 8.54
C SER A 8 -9.31 19.00 8.72
N LEU A 9 -9.17 18.14 9.73
CA LEU A 9 -7.97 17.33 9.89
C LEU A 9 -7.64 16.61 8.57
N PRO A 10 -6.35 16.42 8.24
CA PRO A 10 -5.97 15.68 7.05
C PRO A 10 -6.65 14.31 7.08
N PRO A 11 -7.15 13.82 5.93
CA PRO A 11 -7.63 12.44 5.84
C PRO A 11 -6.61 11.50 6.48
N ARG A 12 -7.09 10.69 7.42
CA ARG A 12 -6.27 9.76 8.19
C ARG A 12 -6.95 8.41 8.20
N TYR A 13 -6.18 7.38 7.90
CA TYR A 13 -6.63 6.00 7.93
C TYR A 13 -5.77 5.21 8.90
N ASN A 14 -6.41 4.50 9.83
CA ASN A 14 -5.75 3.48 10.64
C ASN A 14 -5.95 2.12 9.97
N ILE A 15 -4.87 1.37 9.84
CA ILE A 15 -4.80 0.13 9.09
C ILE A 15 -4.36 -0.96 10.05
N THR A 16 -5.27 -1.87 10.37
CA THR A 16 -5.02 -3.01 11.25
C THR A 16 -4.94 -4.29 10.43
N THR A 17 -4.10 -5.23 10.87
CA THR A 17 -4.01 -6.57 10.27
C THR A 17 -4.69 -7.57 11.17
N THR A 18 -5.51 -8.45 10.60
CA THR A 18 -6.07 -9.58 11.34
C THR A 18 -4.98 -10.61 11.67
N PHE A 19 -5.13 -11.28 12.82
CA PHE A 19 -4.18 -12.28 13.29
C PHE A 19 -4.11 -13.53 12.39
N TRP A 20 -5.13 -13.79 11.56
CA TRP A 20 -5.20 -14.95 10.69
C TRP A 20 -5.40 -14.53 9.24
N LYS A 21 -4.54 -15.03 8.32
CA LYS A 21 -4.48 -14.72 6.88
C LYS A 21 -4.06 -13.30 6.47
N HIS A 22 -3.71 -12.43 7.43
CA HIS A 22 -3.23 -11.07 7.17
C HIS A 22 -4.20 -10.26 6.29
N HIS A 23 -5.51 -10.38 6.57
CA HIS A 23 -6.50 -9.44 6.04
C HIS A 23 -6.28 -8.08 6.68
N TYR A 24 -6.66 -7.01 5.97
CA TYR A 24 -6.56 -5.67 6.51
C TYR A 24 -7.95 -5.09 6.77
N GLU A 25 -8.09 -4.44 7.91
CA GLU A 25 -9.24 -3.60 8.23
C GLU A 25 -8.75 -2.16 8.26
N ILE A 26 -9.47 -1.29 7.56
CA ILE A 26 -9.10 0.11 7.42
C ILE A 26 -10.23 0.93 8.01
N THR A 27 -9.89 1.81 8.95
CA THR A 27 -10.82 2.75 9.58
C THR A 27 -10.37 4.18 9.31
N GLY A 28 -11.28 5.07 8.96
CA GLY A 28 -10.97 6.45 8.56
C GLY A 28 -12.20 7.12 7.98
N SER A 29 -12.05 7.82 6.85
CA SER A 29 -13.19 8.42 6.13
C SER A 29 -14.18 7.36 5.62
N HIS A 30 -13.68 6.20 5.23
CA HIS A 30 -14.47 5.02 4.86
C HIS A 30 -13.88 3.79 5.52
N ASN A 31 -14.75 2.92 6.02
CA ASN A 31 -14.34 1.61 6.52
C ASN A 31 -14.19 0.66 5.34
N LEU A 32 -13.02 0.06 5.20
CA LEU A 32 -12.72 -0.86 4.11
C LEU A 32 -12.18 -2.17 4.66
N TYR A 33 -12.48 -3.24 3.95
CA TYR A 33 -11.94 -4.57 4.21
C TYR A 33 -11.05 -4.99 3.05
N VAL A 34 -9.85 -5.48 3.35
CA VAL A 34 -8.89 -5.95 2.35
C VAL A 34 -8.71 -7.45 2.49
N GLU A 35 -9.22 -8.19 1.52
CA GLU A 35 -8.91 -9.60 1.39
C GLU A 35 -7.49 -9.77 0.85
N ASN A 36 -6.72 -10.63 1.50
CA ASN A 36 -5.36 -10.95 1.14
C ASN A 36 -5.33 -12.39 0.64
N SER A 37 -5.10 -12.57 -0.66
CA SER A 37 -5.04 -13.89 -1.27
C SER A 37 -3.59 -14.29 -1.47
N GLN A 38 -3.17 -15.37 -0.81
CA GLN A 38 -1.83 -15.93 -0.96
C GLN A 38 -1.83 -16.93 -2.12
N MET A 39 -1.16 -16.57 -3.22
CA MET A 39 -0.70 -17.49 -4.26
C MET A 39 -1.78 -18.39 -4.91
N THR A 40 -2.99 -17.87 -5.09
CA THR A 40 -4.06 -18.56 -5.82
C THR A 40 -4.05 -18.15 -7.30
N PRO A 41 -3.75 -19.06 -8.25
CA PRO A 41 -3.77 -18.75 -9.67
C PRO A 41 -5.12 -18.14 -10.11
N GLY A 42 -5.07 -17.08 -10.91
CA GLY A 42 -6.26 -16.43 -11.47
C GLY A 42 -6.97 -15.45 -10.53
N LYS A 43 -6.57 -15.32 -9.26
CA LYS A 43 -7.14 -14.34 -8.33
C LYS A 43 -6.21 -13.14 -8.11
N PRO A 44 -6.75 -11.93 -7.88
CA PRO A 44 -5.97 -10.80 -7.39
C PRO A 44 -5.25 -11.11 -6.06
N ASP A 45 -4.08 -10.52 -5.85
CA ASP A 45 -3.32 -10.67 -4.61
C ASP A 45 -4.00 -9.96 -3.43
N LEU A 46 -4.56 -8.78 -3.71
CA LEU A 46 -5.37 -8.03 -2.76
C LEU A 46 -6.68 -7.59 -3.41
N THR A 47 -7.78 -7.74 -2.68
CA THR A 47 -9.12 -7.30 -3.08
C THR A 47 -9.66 -6.37 -2.01
N PHE A 48 -10.08 -5.17 -2.39
CA PHE A 48 -10.54 -4.14 -1.47
C PHE A 48 -12.04 -3.98 -1.59
N HIS A 49 -12.71 -4.15 -0.47
CA HIS A 49 -14.15 -4.13 -0.32
C HIS A 49 -14.58 -2.94 0.54
N THR A 50 -15.79 -2.45 0.28
CA THR A 50 -16.45 -1.47 1.14
C THR A 50 -17.07 -2.15 2.35
N THR A 51 -16.87 -1.58 3.55
CA THR A 51 -17.47 -2.02 4.82
C THR A 51 -17.02 -3.39 5.33
N ASN A 52 -17.21 -4.47 4.57
CA ASN A 52 -16.94 -5.84 4.96
C ASN A 52 -16.52 -6.71 3.77
N LYS A 53 -16.31 -8.01 4.00
CA LYS A 53 -15.88 -8.97 2.97
C LYS A 53 -16.89 -9.17 1.84
N GLU A 54 -18.20 -9.09 2.11
CA GLU A 54 -19.23 -9.22 1.08
C GLU A 54 -19.50 -7.91 0.32
N GLY A 55 -18.87 -6.81 0.75
CA GLY A 55 -19.10 -5.51 0.17
C GLY A 55 -18.59 -5.37 -1.27
N PRO A 56 -19.13 -4.40 -2.03
CA PRO A 56 -18.66 -4.05 -3.36
C PRO A 56 -17.13 -3.90 -3.43
N ILE A 57 -16.54 -4.50 -4.47
CA ILE A 57 -15.11 -4.39 -4.74
C ILE A 57 -14.83 -3.02 -5.35
N ILE A 58 -14.01 -2.22 -4.67
CA ILE A 58 -13.67 -0.88 -5.10
C ILE A 58 -12.28 -0.79 -5.73
N ALA A 59 -11.42 -1.77 -5.46
CA ALA A 59 -10.11 -1.84 -6.07
C ALA A 59 -9.45 -3.22 -5.91
N LEU A 60 -8.48 -3.48 -6.78
CA LEU A 60 -7.72 -4.73 -6.88
C LEU A 60 -6.23 -4.44 -7.00
N SER A 61 -5.40 -5.36 -6.51
CA SER A 61 -3.96 -5.38 -6.79
C SER A 61 -3.51 -6.76 -7.26
N LYS A 62 -2.60 -6.77 -8.24
CA LYS A 62 -1.94 -7.97 -8.76
C LYS A 62 -0.43 -7.75 -8.84
N TYR A 63 0.32 -8.67 -8.26
CA TYR A 63 1.77 -8.74 -8.40
C TYR A 63 2.11 -9.50 -9.68
N LYS A 64 2.81 -8.84 -10.60
CA LYS A 64 3.24 -9.50 -11.83
C LYS A 64 4.33 -10.53 -11.53
N HIS A 65 4.12 -11.77 -11.93
CA HIS A 65 5.14 -12.81 -11.82
C HIS A 65 6.39 -12.40 -12.62
N PHE A 66 7.58 -12.64 -12.05
CA PHE A 66 8.89 -12.28 -12.61
C PHE A 66 9.13 -10.78 -12.89
N SER A 67 8.23 -9.91 -12.43
CA SER A 67 8.40 -8.47 -12.51
C SER A 67 8.28 -7.84 -11.13
N SER A 68 8.94 -6.69 -10.96
CA SER A 68 8.75 -5.85 -9.79
C SER A 68 7.52 -4.96 -9.88
N ASP A 69 6.86 -4.92 -11.02
CA ASP A 69 5.69 -4.08 -11.26
C ASP A 69 4.45 -4.65 -10.60
N ILE A 70 3.46 -3.79 -10.45
CA ILE A 70 2.19 -4.09 -9.77
C ILE A 70 1.07 -3.48 -10.60
N GLU A 71 0.04 -4.26 -10.88
CA GLU A 71 -1.16 -3.77 -11.54
C GLU A 71 -2.20 -3.44 -10.48
N ILE A 72 -2.77 -2.24 -10.54
CA ILE A 72 -3.82 -1.77 -9.64
C ILE A 72 -5.06 -1.46 -10.46
N GLY A 73 -6.18 -2.08 -10.11
CA GLY A 73 -7.49 -1.74 -10.66
C GLY A 73 -8.23 -0.85 -9.67
N LEU A 74 -8.72 0.30 -10.11
CA LEU A 74 -9.60 1.17 -9.30
C LEU A 74 -10.96 1.32 -9.96
N SER A 75 -12.02 1.16 -9.16
CA SER A 75 -13.35 1.65 -9.51
C SER A 75 -13.39 3.18 -9.53
N ASP A 76 -14.46 3.75 -10.08
CA ASP A 76 -14.64 5.21 -10.16
C ASP A 76 -14.84 5.87 -8.78
N GLY A 77 -15.12 5.10 -7.73
CA GLY A 77 -15.22 5.57 -6.35
C GLY A 77 -15.78 4.52 -5.40
N PRO A 78 -15.72 4.76 -4.08
CA PRO A 78 -16.21 3.81 -3.08
C PRO A 78 -17.72 3.55 -3.14
N ASN A 79 -18.49 4.45 -3.76
CA ASN A 79 -19.94 4.33 -3.92
C ASN A 79 -20.36 3.85 -5.32
N SER A 80 -19.41 3.55 -6.21
CA SER A 80 -19.72 3.14 -7.57
C SER A 80 -20.11 1.67 -7.62
N THR A 81 -21.32 1.38 -8.09
CA THR A 81 -21.84 0.03 -8.36
C THR A 81 -21.34 -0.56 -9.69
N SER A 82 -20.59 0.21 -10.48
CA SER A 82 -20.03 -0.26 -11.75
C SER A 82 -18.84 -1.21 -11.52
N THR A 83 -18.90 -2.38 -12.15
CA THR A 83 -17.81 -3.39 -12.17
C THR A 83 -16.61 -2.94 -13.04
N SER A 84 -16.71 -1.82 -13.76
CA SER A 84 -15.63 -1.33 -14.60
C SER A 84 -14.47 -0.83 -13.75
N MET A 85 -13.33 -1.52 -13.86
CA MET A 85 -12.08 -1.10 -13.20
C MET A 85 -11.13 -0.48 -14.21
N ARG A 86 -10.61 0.70 -13.88
CA ARG A 86 -9.47 1.29 -14.59
C ARG A 86 -8.19 0.70 -14.02
N TRP A 87 -7.42 0.03 -14.89
CA TRP A 87 -6.15 -0.58 -14.53
C TRP A 87 -4.99 0.38 -14.81
N ASP A 88 -4.18 0.60 -13.78
CA ASP A 88 -2.94 1.36 -13.85
C ASP A 88 -1.78 0.49 -13.36
N THR A 89 -0.54 0.82 -13.76
CA THR A 89 0.67 0.09 -13.34
C THR A 89 1.52 0.94 -12.41
N ILE A 90 1.94 0.36 -11.29
CA ILE A 90 3.00 0.89 -10.43
C ILE A 90 4.32 0.28 -10.87
N HIS A 91 5.28 1.13 -11.20
CA HIS A 91 6.60 0.70 -11.62
C HIS A 91 7.61 0.80 -10.49
N ARG A 92 8.46 -0.20 -10.33
CA ARG A 92 9.61 -0.08 -9.43
C ARG A 92 10.70 0.74 -10.10
N ASP A 93 11.31 1.66 -9.35
CA ASP A 93 12.36 2.55 -9.86
C ASP A 93 13.73 1.85 -9.95
N GLY A 94 13.81 0.76 -10.71
CA GLY A 94 15.00 -0.08 -10.87
C GLY A 94 15.02 -1.32 -9.98
N TRP A 95 15.88 -2.29 -10.34
CA TRP A 95 15.86 -3.65 -9.78
C TRP A 95 16.10 -3.73 -8.26
N ARG A 96 17.03 -2.94 -7.72
CA ARG A 96 17.36 -2.91 -6.27
C ARG A 96 16.68 -1.78 -5.50
N SER A 97 15.93 -0.91 -6.18
CA SER A 97 15.34 0.26 -5.54
C SER A 97 14.21 -0.11 -4.58
N SER A 98 14.05 0.65 -3.52
CA SER A 98 12.89 0.58 -2.63
C SER A 98 11.79 1.55 -3.05
N LYS A 99 11.96 2.26 -4.17
CA LYS A 99 11.04 3.27 -4.66
C LYS A 99 10.10 2.72 -5.72
N TYR A 100 8.87 3.22 -5.72
CA TYR A 100 7.83 2.84 -6.66
C TYR A 100 7.14 4.09 -7.21
N LYS A 101 7.01 4.16 -8.53
CA LYS A 101 6.45 5.28 -9.28
C LYS A 101 5.03 4.96 -9.72
N LEU A 102 4.15 5.94 -9.59
CA LEU A 102 2.76 5.87 -10.05
C LEU A 102 2.34 7.20 -10.67
N THR A 103 1.33 7.14 -11.53
CA THR A 103 0.68 8.32 -12.11
C THR A 103 -0.70 8.44 -11.49
N ALA A 104 -1.08 9.65 -11.10
CA ALA A 104 -2.39 9.93 -10.53
C ALA A 104 -3.03 11.13 -11.23
N GLU A 105 -4.34 11.09 -11.36
CA GLU A 105 -5.11 12.21 -11.91
C GLU A 105 -5.52 13.15 -10.78
N VAL A 106 -5.01 14.38 -10.81
CA VAL A 106 -5.25 15.41 -9.79
C VAL A 106 -5.66 16.70 -10.51
N GLY A 107 -6.87 17.18 -10.25
CA GLY A 107 -7.40 18.40 -10.88
C GLY A 107 -7.47 18.31 -12.42
N GLY A 108 -7.78 17.14 -12.97
CA GLY A 108 -7.84 16.90 -14.43
C GLY A 108 -6.48 16.80 -15.12
N ARG A 109 -5.38 16.71 -14.36
CA ARG A 109 -4.03 16.52 -14.91
C ARG A 109 -3.41 15.23 -14.39
N LEU A 110 -2.68 14.55 -15.25
CA LEU A 110 -1.85 13.41 -14.86
C LEU A 110 -0.55 13.91 -14.23
N GLU A 111 -0.38 13.62 -12.96
CA GLU A 111 0.81 13.99 -12.17
C GLU A 111 1.53 12.71 -11.71
N LYS A 112 2.85 12.81 -11.54
CA LYS A 112 3.69 11.66 -11.16
C LYS A 112 4.07 11.73 -9.69
N TYR A 113 4.02 10.57 -9.05
CA TYR A 113 4.37 10.42 -7.64
C TYR A 113 5.28 9.21 -7.42
N THR A 114 6.13 9.33 -6.41
CA THR A 114 7.03 8.26 -5.98
C THR A 114 6.80 7.92 -4.53
N TRP A 115 6.42 6.66 -4.27
CA TRP A 115 6.58 6.05 -2.96
C TRP A 115 8.05 5.77 -2.71
N ARG A 116 8.59 6.27 -1.60
CA ARG A 116 9.95 5.98 -1.15
C ARG A 116 9.97 5.73 0.36
N PRO A 117 10.97 5.00 0.89
CA PRO A 117 11.15 4.89 2.33
C PRO A 117 11.33 6.27 2.97
N THR A 118 10.74 6.46 4.14
CA THR A 118 10.90 7.70 4.89
C THR A 118 12.35 7.82 5.40
N HIS A 119 13.02 8.94 5.12
CA HIS A 119 14.43 9.15 5.51
C HIS A 119 14.64 9.31 7.04
N LYS A 120 13.56 9.50 7.82
CA LYS A 120 13.60 9.80 9.26
C LYS A 120 13.16 8.65 10.19
N MET A 121 12.63 7.53 9.68
CA MET A 121 12.21 6.36 10.49
C MET A 121 13.07 5.11 10.21
N SER A 122 14.35 5.30 9.90
CA SER A 122 15.31 4.23 9.57
C SER A 122 15.66 3.31 10.74
N LEU A 123 15.24 3.62 11.97
CA LEU A 123 15.57 2.82 13.17
C LEU A 123 14.50 1.76 13.51
N THR A 124 13.27 1.94 13.04
CA THR A 124 12.21 0.96 13.22
C THR A 124 12.16 0.05 11.99
N ARG A 125 12.29 -1.27 12.18
CA ARG A 125 12.16 -2.34 11.17
C ARG A 125 10.80 -2.36 10.40
N GLY A 126 9.99 -1.32 10.48
CA GLY A 126 8.64 -1.24 9.90
C GLY A 126 8.64 -0.39 8.63
N GLY A 127 8.30 -1.00 7.49
CA GLY A 127 8.33 -0.43 6.15
C GLY A 127 7.44 0.81 5.93
N SER A 128 7.81 1.91 6.58
CA SER A 128 7.18 3.23 6.47
C SER A 128 7.58 3.88 5.15
N LEU A 129 6.62 4.53 4.51
CA LEU A 129 6.75 5.11 3.18
C LEU A 129 6.22 6.54 3.17
N GLU A 130 6.80 7.38 2.33
CA GLU A 130 6.25 8.69 1.97
C GLU A 130 5.99 8.72 0.47
N LEU A 131 4.85 9.30 0.09
CA LEU A 131 4.48 9.57 -1.29
C LEU A 131 4.89 10.99 -1.62
N VAL A 132 5.76 11.14 -2.61
CA VAL A 132 6.33 12.43 -3.00
C VAL A 132 5.89 12.78 -4.40
N HIS A 133 5.42 14.01 -4.61
CA HIS A 133 5.13 14.54 -5.93
C HIS A 133 6.44 14.80 -6.69
N ASP A 134 6.62 14.16 -7.83
CA ASP A 134 7.93 14.12 -8.53
C ASP A 134 8.39 15.51 -8.98
N ARG A 135 7.47 16.38 -9.39
CA ARG A 135 7.78 17.70 -9.94
C ARG A 135 8.11 18.74 -8.86
N THR A 136 7.41 18.72 -7.72
CA THR A 136 7.57 19.74 -6.68
C THR A 136 8.40 19.26 -5.48
N GLY A 137 8.61 17.94 -5.35
CA GLY A 137 9.24 17.34 -4.18
C GLY A 137 8.37 17.36 -2.92
N ALA A 138 7.12 17.83 -3.01
CA ALA A 138 6.20 17.90 -1.88
C ALA A 138 5.73 16.50 -1.45
N VAL A 139 5.62 16.27 -0.14
CA VAL A 139 5.08 15.04 0.42
C VAL A 139 3.56 15.12 0.37
N ALA A 140 2.92 14.21 -0.37
CA ALA A 140 1.48 14.12 -0.52
C ALA A 140 0.84 13.23 0.56
N ALA A 141 1.55 12.19 1.01
CA ALA A 141 1.06 11.31 2.06
C ALA A 141 2.23 10.58 2.76
N VAL A 142 1.99 10.19 4.01
CA VAL A 142 2.91 9.39 4.82
C VAL A 142 2.20 8.16 5.34
N PHE A 143 2.74 6.99 5.01
CA PHE A 143 2.37 5.71 5.57
C PHE A 143 3.37 5.33 6.66
N ALA A 144 2.97 5.48 7.92
CA ALA A 144 3.77 5.09 9.07
C ALA A 144 3.41 3.65 9.46
N SER A 145 4.42 2.79 9.59
CA SER A 145 4.27 1.41 10.02
C SER A 145 5.07 1.17 11.28
N HIS A 146 4.39 1.02 12.42
CA HIS A 146 4.98 0.70 13.71
C HIS A 146 4.77 -0.79 14.00
N SER A 147 5.84 -1.56 14.07
CA SER A 147 5.79 -2.95 14.52
C SER A 147 6.24 -3.03 15.98
N GLY A 148 5.36 -3.46 16.88
CA GLY A 148 5.66 -3.70 18.29
C GLY A 148 5.21 -5.09 18.75
N LEU A 149 5.47 -5.42 20.02
CA LEU A 149 5.11 -6.71 20.63
C LEU A 149 3.59 -7.02 20.60
N LYS A 150 2.74 -5.98 20.49
CA LYS A 150 1.27 -6.10 20.45
C LYS A 150 0.67 -6.14 19.03
N GLY A 151 1.50 -6.17 17.99
CA GLY A 151 1.05 -6.16 16.59
C GLY A 151 1.67 -5.03 15.76
N SER A 152 1.26 -4.93 14.50
CA SER A 152 1.64 -3.80 13.64
C SER A 152 0.52 -2.77 13.59
N ASP A 153 0.76 -1.58 14.14
CA ASP A 153 -0.10 -0.41 13.97
C ASP A 153 0.39 0.40 12.77
N ARG A 154 -0.52 0.73 11.87
CA ARG A 154 -0.20 1.40 10.61
C ARG A 154 -1.14 2.56 10.40
N VAL A 155 -0.59 3.70 10.02
CA VAL A 155 -1.35 4.93 9.83
C VAL A 155 -0.97 5.55 8.50
N LEU A 156 -1.97 5.88 7.68
CA LEU A 156 -1.81 6.70 6.50
C LEU A 156 -2.35 8.11 6.78
N THR A 157 -1.53 9.12 6.56
CA THR A 157 -1.89 10.53 6.73
C THR A 157 -1.60 11.29 5.44
N PHE A 158 -2.57 12.08 4.98
CA PHE A 158 -2.42 12.95 3.81
C PHE A 158 -1.90 14.33 4.21
N ASP A 159 -1.27 15.06 3.29
CA ASP A 159 -0.91 16.46 3.51
C ASP A 159 -2.13 17.37 3.28
N ASN A 160 -2.31 18.37 4.14
CA ASN A 160 -3.43 19.32 4.02
C ASN A 160 -3.32 20.22 2.79
N ASN A 161 -2.12 20.42 2.26
CA ASN A 161 -1.88 21.36 1.16
C ASN A 161 -1.98 20.70 -0.22
N ALA A 162 -2.13 19.38 -0.29
CA ALA A 162 -2.27 18.71 -1.56
C ALA A 162 -3.76 18.50 -1.86
N CYS A 163 -4.19 18.97 -3.04
CA CYS A 163 -5.57 18.76 -3.52
C CYS A 163 -5.80 17.25 -3.71
N HIS A 164 -6.57 16.66 -2.81
CA HIS A 164 -6.82 15.22 -2.80
C HIS A 164 -8.30 14.93 -3.08
N GLY A 165 -8.65 14.68 -4.33
CA GLY A 165 -9.95 14.08 -4.64
C GLY A 165 -10.07 12.67 -4.06
N GLU A 166 -11.28 12.17 -3.82
CA GLU A 166 -11.52 10.84 -3.22
C GLU A 166 -10.82 9.71 -3.99
N ARG A 167 -10.80 9.79 -5.32
CA ARG A 167 -10.09 8.82 -6.18
C ARG A 167 -8.59 8.80 -5.92
N PHE A 168 -7.97 9.98 -5.72
CA PHE A 168 -6.56 10.08 -5.36
C PHE A 168 -6.32 9.45 -3.98
N GLN A 169 -7.16 9.76 -3.00
CA GLN A 169 -7.05 9.19 -1.65
C GLN A 169 -7.13 7.66 -1.68
N LEU A 170 -8.10 7.11 -2.45
CA LEU A 170 -8.22 5.68 -2.67
C LEU A 170 -6.94 5.12 -3.30
N LEU A 171 -6.44 5.71 -4.40
CA LEU A 171 -5.19 5.27 -5.03
C LEU A 171 -4.01 5.23 -4.06
N VAL A 172 -3.81 6.27 -3.25
CA VAL A 172 -2.73 6.33 -2.27
C VAL A 172 -2.88 5.24 -1.21
N LEU A 173 -4.07 5.07 -0.65
CA LEU A 173 -4.37 4.04 0.35
C LEU A 173 -4.13 2.62 -0.20
N MET A 174 -4.62 2.37 -1.40
CA MET A 174 -4.47 1.12 -2.12
C MET A 174 -3.01 0.77 -2.36
N THR A 175 -2.27 1.71 -2.93
CA THR A 175 -0.86 1.51 -3.29
C THR A 175 0.03 1.34 -2.07
N CYS A 176 -0.21 2.05 -0.94
CA CYS A 176 0.61 1.89 0.25
C CYS A 176 0.43 0.51 0.90
N ILE A 177 -0.80 0.02 1.03
CA ILE A 177 -1.08 -1.32 1.59
C ILE A 177 -0.49 -2.40 0.69
N THR A 178 -0.64 -2.22 -0.62
CA THR A 178 -0.08 -3.12 -1.61
C THR A 178 1.45 -3.23 -1.51
N LEU A 179 2.15 -2.10 -1.38
CA LEU A 179 3.60 -2.09 -1.22
C LEU A 179 4.05 -2.69 0.11
N ALA A 180 3.30 -2.42 1.19
CA ALA A 180 3.59 -2.97 2.50
C ALA A 180 3.43 -4.50 2.52
N GLU A 181 2.37 -5.02 1.91
CA GLU A 181 2.14 -6.46 1.76
C GLU A 181 3.20 -7.12 0.86
N LYS A 182 3.53 -6.52 -0.28
CA LYS A 182 4.60 -7.01 -1.17
C LYS A 182 5.93 -7.13 -0.43
N THR A 183 6.24 -6.15 0.43
CA THR A 183 7.45 -6.14 1.25
C THR A 183 7.41 -7.23 2.32
N ARG A 184 6.27 -7.41 3.00
CA ARG A 184 6.06 -8.49 3.98
C ARG A 184 6.29 -9.87 3.35
N ARG A 185 5.64 -10.17 2.21
CA ARG A 185 5.80 -11.45 1.50
C ARG A 185 7.25 -11.70 1.08
N ARG A 186 7.96 -10.66 0.63
CA ARG A 186 9.39 -10.76 0.31
C ARG A 186 10.25 -11.11 1.52
N ASN A 187 9.99 -10.48 2.67
CA ASN A 187 10.74 -10.73 3.89
C ASN A 187 10.50 -12.15 4.42
N GLU A 188 9.27 -12.67 4.32
CA GLU A 188 8.93 -14.05 4.69
C GLU A 188 9.64 -15.07 3.80
N ALA A 189 9.64 -14.84 2.48
CA ALA A 189 10.39 -15.69 1.55
C ALA A 189 11.90 -15.68 1.85
N ALA A 190 12.47 -14.53 2.19
CA ALA A 190 13.88 -14.42 2.57
C ALA A 190 14.20 -15.14 3.88
N ALA A 191 13.33 -15.04 4.89
CA ALA A 191 13.48 -15.73 6.17
C ALA A 191 13.39 -17.26 6.03
N ALA A 192 12.46 -17.76 5.21
CA ALA A 192 12.35 -19.18 4.90
C ALA A 192 13.60 -19.71 4.18
N GLY A 193 14.16 -18.94 3.24
CA GLY A 193 15.42 -19.26 2.59
C GLY A 193 16.60 -19.35 3.57
N ALA A 194 16.72 -18.39 4.48
CA ALA A 194 17.79 -18.39 5.50
C ALA A 194 17.68 -19.56 6.50
N ALA A 195 16.45 -19.99 6.85
CA ALA A 195 16.26 -21.16 7.70
C ALA A 195 16.72 -22.45 7.01
N SER A 196 16.46 -22.59 5.69
CA SER A 196 16.89 -23.76 4.92
C SER A 196 18.42 -23.84 4.72
N SER A 197 19.11 -22.69 4.59
CA SER A 197 20.57 -22.67 4.51
C SER A 197 21.24 -22.94 5.86
N ALA A 198 20.65 -22.49 6.97
CA ALA A 198 21.12 -22.80 8.31
C ALA A 198 21.01 -24.30 8.63
N SER A 199 19.94 -24.98 8.21
CA SER A 199 19.81 -26.43 8.38
C SER A 199 20.80 -27.22 7.53
N ALA A 200 21.11 -26.76 6.31
CA ALA A 200 22.08 -27.42 5.43
C ALA A 200 23.54 -27.24 5.92
N GLY A 201 23.87 -26.09 6.51
CA GLY A 201 25.19 -25.86 7.12
C GLY A 201 25.42 -26.70 8.39
N ALA A 202 24.38 -26.96 9.18
CA ALA A 202 24.47 -27.80 10.37
C ALA A 202 24.68 -29.29 10.03
N SER A 203 24.12 -29.78 8.92
CA SER A 203 24.36 -31.15 8.46
C SER A 203 25.74 -31.38 7.83
N ALA A 204 26.40 -30.33 7.34
CA ALA A 204 27.72 -30.43 6.70
C ALA A 204 28.88 -30.37 7.71
N ALA A 205 28.66 -29.88 8.93
CA ALA A 205 29.67 -29.81 9.99
C ALA A 205 29.71 -31.06 10.90
N ALA A 206 28.89 -32.07 10.60
CA ALA A 206 28.74 -33.29 11.40
C ALA A 206 29.22 -34.57 10.66
N ALA A 207 30.01 -34.43 9.59
CA ALA A 207 30.66 -35.50 8.85
C ALA A 207 32.18 -35.34 8.89
#